data_AF-A0A7J2H7X8-F1
#
_entry.id   AF-A0A7J2H7X8-F1
#
_cell.length_a   1.000
_cell.length_b   1.000
_cell.length_c   1.000
_cell.angle_alpha   90.00
_cell.angle_beta   90.00
_cell.angle_gamma   90.00
#
_symmetry.space_group_name_H-M   'P 1'
#
loop_
_entity.id
_entity.type
_entity.pdbx_description
1 polymer ?
#
loop_
_entity_poly.entity_id
_entity_poly.type
_entity_poly.pdbx_seq_one_letter_code
_entity_poly.pdbx_strand_id
1 'polypeptide(L)'
;MSERFCFKCGRRLSVGVLYCSHCGYPASLYLTASPPLLRLTYKLSLTILVSGFLLAALADIVIPHLFPKLPMIVVDLLVQLSDT
;
A
#
# COMPACT_ATOMS: atom_id res chain seq x y z
N MET A 1 35.20 -9.82 -5.15
CA MET A 1 34.64 -8.53 -5.62
C MET A 1 33.61 -8.06 -4.60
N SER A 2 33.75 -6.85 -4.03
CA SER A 2 32.68 -6.24 -3.23
C SER A 2 31.62 -5.65 -4.16
N GLU A 3 30.38 -6.13 -4.05
CA GLU A 3 29.26 -5.56 -4.81
C GLU A 3 28.82 -4.25 -4.14
N ARG A 4 28.60 -3.21 -4.95
CA ARG A 4 28.13 -1.90 -4.48
C ARG A 4 26.74 -1.66 -5.04
N PHE A 5 25.84 -1.15 -4.22
CA PHE A 5 24.48 -0.80 -4.62
C PHE A 5 24.19 0.66 -4.33
N CYS A 6 23.40 1.30 -5.18
CA CYS A 6 23.00 2.69 -5.01
C CYS A 6 22.08 2.82 -3.80
N PHE A 7 22.40 3.76 -2.91
CA PHE A 7 21.59 4.05 -1.72
C PHE A 7 20.16 4.50 -2.05
N LYS A 8 19.98 5.23 -3.14
CA LYS A 8 18.67 5.80 -3.51
C LYS A 8 17.76 4.82 -4.25
N CYS A 9 18.30 4.05 -5.21
CA CYS A 9 17.49 3.21 -6.09
C CYS A 9 17.72 1.70 -5.93
N GLY A 10 18.72 1.30 -5.14
CA GLY A 10 19.08 -0.09 -4.90
C GLY A 10 19.73 -0.82 -6.07
N ARG A 11 20.00 -0.14 -7.19
CA ARG A 11 20.62 -0.75 -8.37
C ARG A 11 22.13 -0.95 -8.16
N ARG A 12 22.70 -2.01 -8.75
CA ARG A 12 24.14 -2.28 -8.74
C ARG A 12 24.93 -1.12 -9.35
N LEU A 13 25.97 -0.68 -8.66
CA LEU A 13 26.94 0.32 -9.09
C LEU A 13 28.16 -0.39 -9.67
N SER A 14 28.66 0.09 -10.81
CA SER A 14 29.94 -0.34 -11.36
C SER A 14 31.11 0.22 -10.53
N VAL A 15 32.27 -0.42 -10.61
CA VAL A 15 33.47 0.02 -9.89
C VAL A 15 34.00 1.29 -10.55
N GLY A 16 34.32 2.32 -9.76
CA GLY A 16 34.96 3.55 -10.23
C GLY A 16 34.02 4.63 -10.80
N VAL A 17 32.69 4.47 -10.72
CA VAL A 17 31.76 5.52 -11.14
C VAL A 17 31.55 6.57 -10.06
N LEU A 18 31.35 7.82 -10.47
CA LEU A 18 31.07 8.97 -9.58
C LEU A 18 29.58 9.12 -9.26
N TYR A 19 28.70 8.67 -10.17
CA TYR A 19 27.25 8.80 -10.06
C TYR A 19 26.54 7.53 -10.52
N CYS A 20 25.34 7.30 -10.00
CA CYS A 20 24.47 6.22 -10.46
C CYS A 20 23.90 6.56 -11.85
N SER A 21 24.19 5.72 -12.85
CA SER A 21 23.69 5.88 -14.23
C SER A 21 22.16 5.86 -14.35
N HIS A 22 21.45 5.35 -13.35
CA HIS A 22 19.99 5.25 -13.38
C HIS A 22 19.25 6.40 -12.69
N CYS A 23 19.82 6.97 -11.62
CA CYS A 23 19.12 7.96 -10.81
C CYS A 23 19.92 9.25 -10.54
N GLY A 24 21.16 9.33 -11.02
CA GLY A 24 22.06 10.47 -10.83
C GLY A 24 22.63 10.63 -9.41
N TYR A 25 22.28 9.74 -8.48
CA TYR A 25 22.74 9.84 -7.09
C TYR A 25 24.27 9.63 -6.98
N PRO A 26 24.99 10.40 -6.13
CA PRO A 26 26.43 10.25 -5.99
C PRO A 26 26.80 8.84 -5.51
N ALA A 27 27.79 8.25 -6.17
CA ALA A 27 28.27 6.89 -5.88
C ALA A 27 29.22 6.84 -4.67
N SER A 28 29.51 7.98 -4.03
CA SER A 28 30.25 8.05 -2.77
C SER A 28 29.48 7.38 -1.61
N LEU A 29 28.13 7.38 -1.66
CA LEU A 29 27.27 6.63 -0.75
C LEU A 29 26.71 5.39 -1.43
N TYR A 30 27.21 4.22 -1.03
CA TYR A 30 26.79 2.92 -1.53
C TYR A 30 26.52 1.93 -0.40
N LEU A 31 25.65 0.95 -0.66
CA LEU A 31 25.46 -0.21 0.20
C LEU A 31 26.38 -1.34 -0.27
N THR A 32 26.92 -2.10 0.68
CA THR A 32 27.70 -3.33 0.45
C THR A 32 26.85 -4.60 0.49
N ALA A 33 25.60 -4.50 0.94
CA ALA A 33 24.60 -5.57 0.87
C ALA A 33 23.53 -5.22 -0.17
N SER A 34 22.96 -6.24 -0.82
CA SER A 34 21.85 -6.07 -1.76
C SER A 34 20.61 -5.59 -1.00
N PRO A 35 20.05 -4.40 -1.31
CA PRO A 35 18.85 -3.94 -0.65
C PRO A 35 17.63 -4.76 -1.10
N PRO A 36 16.69 -5.10 -0.18
CA PRO A 36 15.43 -5.70 -0.57
C PRO A 36 14.64 -4.67 -1.40
N LEU A 37 14.22 -5.04 -2.60
CA LEU A 37 13.44 -4.18 -3.50
C LEU A 37 11.99 -4.06 -2.99
N LEU A 38 11.77 -3.39 -1.86
CA LEU A 38 10.41 -3.00 -1.45
C LEU A 38 9.95 -1.82 -2.32
N ARG A 39 9.48 -2.12 -3.53
CA ARG A 39 8.61 -1.21 -4.29
C ARG A 39 7.21 -1.27 -3.69
N LEU A 40 6.98 -0.53 -2.61
CA LEU A 40 5.62 -0.20 -2.19
C LEU A 40 5.06 0.81 -3.21
N THR A 41 4.54 0.29 -4.32
CA THR A 41 3.85 1.10 -5.31
C THR A 41 2.58 1.65 -4.65
N TYR A 42 2.58 2.97 -4.38
CA TYR A 42 1.47 3.73 -3.80
C TYR A 42 0.11 3.48 -4.47
N LYS A 43 0.12 2.96 -5.71
CA LYS A 43 -1.06 2.49 -6.44
C LYS A 43 -1.92 1.54 -5.60
N LEU A 44 -1.35 0.67 -4.77
CA LEU A 44 -2.13 -0.26 -3.96
C LEU A 44 -2.98 0.44 -2.88
N SER A 45 -2.46 1.52 -2.30
CA SER A 45 -3.13 2.28 -1.24
C SER A 45 -4.36 3.04 -1.77
N LEU A 46 -4.24 3.67 -2.95
CA LEU A 46 -5.34 4.42 -3.55
C LEU A 46 -6.52 3.51 -3.92
N THR A 47 -6.25 2.33 -4.49
CA THR A 47 -7.32 1.39 -4.86
C THR A 47 -8.07 0.88 -3.64
N ILE A 48 -7.36 0.59 -2.54
CA ILE A 48 -7.97 0.13 -1.28
C ILE A 48 -8.85 1.22 -0.67
N LEU A 49 -8.38 2.48 -0.68
CA LEU A 49 -9.16 3.62 -0.17
C LEU A 49 -10.43 3.86 -1.00
N VAL A 50 -10.32 3.83 -2.34
CA VAL A 50 -11.46 4.03 -3.23
C VAL A 50 -12.46 2.87 -3.14
N SER A 51 -11.99 1.62 -3.06
CA SER A 51 -12.87 0.46 -2.92
C SER A 51 -13.58 0.43 -1.57
N GLY A 52 -12.89 0.80 -0.49
CA GLY A 52 -13.49 0.89 0.84
C GLY A 52 -14.57 1.96 0.91
N PHE A 53 -14.29 3.16 0.38
CA PHE A 53 -15.26 4.25 0.31
C PHE A 53 -16.48 3.88 -0.55
N LEU A 54 -16.26 3.21 -1.68
CA LEU A 54 -17.34 2.77 -2.56
C LEU A 54 -18.24 1.72 -1.89
N LEU A 55 -17.66 0.75 -1.17
CA LEU A 55 -18.43 -0.25 -0.42
C LEU A 55 -19.27 0.38 0.69
N ALA A 56 -18.71 1.34 1.44
CA ALA A 56 -19.43 2.07 2.47
C ALA A 56 -20.61 2.87 1.89
N ALA A 57 -20.37 3.63 0.81
CA ALA A 57 -21.42 4.41 0.15
C ALA A 57 -22.53 3.52 -0.44
N LEU A 58 -22.18 2.34 -0.95
CA LEU A 58 -23.17 1.36 -1.42
C LEU A 58 -23.96 0.74 -0.27
N ALA A 59 -23.34 0.51 0.89
CA ALA A 59 -24.03 0.01 2.07
C ALA A 59 -25.13 0.98 2.55
N ASP A 60 -24.85 2.28 2.59
CA ASP A 60 -25.84 3.31 2.96
C ASP A 60 -27.05 3.37 2.01
N ILE A 61 -26.90 2.94 0.75
CA ILE A 61 -27.98 2.95 -0.26
C ILE A 61 -28.74 1.62 -0.28
N VAL A 62 -28.03 0.49 -0.20
CA VAL A 62 -28.61 -0.85 -0.41
C VAL A 62 -29.25 -1.40 0.88
N ILE A 63 -28.64 -1.19 2.04
CA ILE A 63 -29.15 -1.67 3.34
C ILE A 63 -30.57 -1.13 3.65
N PRO A 64 -30.88 0.18 3.49
CA PRO A 64 -32.24 0.66 3.75
C PRO A 64 -33.27 0.14 2.74
N HIS A 65 -32.83 -0.23 1.53
CA HIS A 65 -33.73 -0.71 0.47
C HIS A 65 -34.02 -2.22 0.54
N LEU A 66 -33.09 -3.01 1.10
CA LEU A 66 -33.23 -4.46 1.25
C LEU A 66 -34.07 -4.85 2.47
N PHE A 67 -34.15 -3.95 3.46
CA PHE A 67 -34.86 -4.17 4.73
C PHE A 67 -35.78 -3.00 5.06
N PRO A 68 -36.83 -2.72 4.26
CA PRO A 68 -37.69 -1.55 4.44
C PRO A 68 -38.55 -1.58 5.73
N LYS A 69 -38.50 -2.66 6.51
CA LYS A 69 -39.41 -2.95 7.63
C LYS A 69 -38.77 -3.75 8.77
N LEU A 70 -37.45 -3.70 8.96
CA LEU A 70 -36.89 -4.23 10.22
C LEU A 70 -37.00 -3.18 11.32
N PRO A 71 -37.62 -3.52 12.47
CA PRO A 71 -37.60 -2.63 13.62
C PRO A 71 -36.14 -2.45 14.09
N MET A 72 -35.74 -1.21 14.40
CA MET A 72 -34.37 -0.81 14.80
C MET A 72 -33.68 -1.82 15.74
N ILE A 73 -34.45 -2.42 16.66
CA ILE A 73 -34.02 -3.41 17.65
C ILE A 73 -33.30 -4.62 17.04
N VAL A 74 -33.70 -5.07 15.85
CA VAL A 74 -33.08 -6.26 15.21
C VAL A 74 -31.74 -5.92 14.57
N VAL A 75 -31.56 -4.67 14.11
CA VAL A 75 -30.29 -4.20 13.54
C VAL A 75 -29.23 -4.11 14.64
N ASP A 76 -29.57 -3.53 15.79
CA ASP A 76 -28.68 -3.49 16.96
C ASP A 76 -28.29 -4.89 17.43
N LEU A 77 -29.22 -5.85 17.41
CA LEU A 77 -28.94 -7.23 17.81
C LEU A 77 -27.98 -7.94 16.83
N LEU A 78 -28.13 -7.70 15.53
CA LEU A 78 -27.23 -8.25 14.51
C LEU A 78 -25.84 -7.63 14.56
N VAL A 79 -25.73 -6.33 14.86
CA VAL A 79 -24.46 -5.65 15.07
C VAL A 79 -23.76 -6.24 16.31
N GLN A 80 -24.48 -6.41 17.42
CA GLN A 80 -23.89 -7.02 18.62
C GLN A 80 -23.42 -8.47 18.41
N LEU A 81 -24.14 -9.27 17.61
CA LEU A 81 -23.72 -10.64 17.29
C LEU A 81 -22.56 -10.70 16.29
N SER A 82 -22.32 -9.62 15.53
CA SER A 82 -21.19 -9.54 14.61
C SER A 82 -19.88 -9.14 15.31
N ASP A 83 -19.96 -8.51 16.48
CA ASP A 83 -18.80 -8.07 17.28
C ASP A 83 -18.32 -9.12 18.30
N THR A 84 -19.02 -10.25 18.45
CA THR A 84 -18.60 -11.42 19.27
C THR A 84 -17.96 -12.51 18.42
#